data_AF-A0A938V6G0-F1
#
_entry.id   AF-A0A938V6G0-F1
#
_cell.length_a   1.000
_cell.length_b   1.000
_cell.length_c   1.000
_cell.angle_alpha   90.00
_cell.angle_beta   90.00
_cell.angle_gamma   90.00
#
_symmetry.space_group_name_H-M   'P 1'
#
loop_
_entity.id
_entity.type
_entity.pdbx_description
1 polymer ?
#
loop_
_entity_poly.entity_id
_entity_poly.type
_entity_poly.pdbx_seq_one_letter_code
_entity_poly.pdbx_strand_id
1 'polypeptide(L)'
;MRDHIMRRIVEEREVGKVPLHLLMPRRITRILLVSSLYDSFTFEEEGALSEQILAEYLALNLSTAPRVERVSTGPEALEILRQRPFDLVICMLRLGEMDIRDFSREG
;
A
#
# COMPACT_ATOMS: atom_id res chain seq x y z
N MET A 1 28.79 -9.21 37.23
CA MET A 1 29.37 -7.93 36.75
C MET A 1 29.64 -7.90 35.22
N ARG A 2 29.69 -9.02 34.48
CA ARG A 2 29.94 -9.03 33.02
C ARG A 2 28.69 -8.87 32.12
N ASP A 3 27.48 -9.04 32.65
CA ASP A 3 26.26 -9.02 31.82
C ASP A 3 25.78 -7.63 31.40
N HIS A 4 26.19 -6.57 32.11
CA HIS A 4 25.69 -5.22 31.82
C HIS A 4 26.43 -4.55 30.65
N ILE A 5 27.65 -4.98 30.33
CA ILE A 5 28.40 -4.45 29.19
C ILE A 5 27.85 -5.03 27.88
N MET A 6 27.40 -6.30 27.90
CA MET A 6 26.84 -6.95 26.71
C MET A 6 25.47 -6.37 26.33
N ARG A 7 24.70 -5.89 27.31
CA ARG A 7 23.42 -5.19 27.07
C ARG A 7 23.62 -3.85 26.35
N ARG A 8 24.66 -3.08 26.73
CA ARG A 8 25.00 -1.80 26.08
C ARG A 8 25.48 -1.94 24.64
N ILE A 9 26.20 -3.01 24.30
CA ILE A 9 26.71 -3.21 22.93
C ILE A 9 25.58 -3.61 21.96
N VAL A 10 24.55 -4.30 22.45
CA VAL A 10 23.37 -4.65 21.63
C VAL A 10 22.43 -3.44 21.47
N GLU A 11 22.35 -2.55 22.46
CA GLU A 11 21.51 -1.34 22.40
C GLU A 11 22.09 -0.21 21.53
N GLU A 12 23.42 -0.07 21.40
CA GLU A 12 24.05 1.02 20.62
C GLU A 12 24.10 0.80 19.09
N ARG A 13 23.30 -0.14 18.56
CA ARG A 13 23.06 -0.30 17.11
C ARG A 13 21.59 -0.08 16.75
N GLU A 14 20.90 0.83 17.43
CA GLU A 14 19.81 1.57 16.77
C GLU A 14 20.46 2.40 15.65
N VAL A 15 20.57 1.82 14.46
CA VAL A 15 20.75 2.58 13.22
C VAL A 15 19.69 3.67 13.27
N GLY A 16 20.12 4.91 13.54
CA GLY A 16 19.22 6.01 13.87
C GLY A 16 18.05 6.00 12.90
N LYS A 17 16.82 5.82 13.43
CA LYS A 17 15.60 5.73 12.63
C LYS A 17 15.52 6.96 11.74
N VAL A 18 16.00 6.83 10.51
CA VAL A 18 15.85 7.88 9.50
C VAL A 18 14.35 7.99 9.28
N PRO A 19 13.75 9.18 9.49
CA PRO A 19 12.33 9.34 9.23
C PRO A 19 12.01 8.85 7.81
N LEU A 20 11.11 7.88 7.68
CA LEU A 20 10.82 7.23 6.39
C LEU A 20 10.38 8.21 5.31
N HIS A 21 9.76 9.33 5.68
CA HIS A 21 9.43 10.40 4.74
C HIS A 21 10.66 10.99 4.00
N LEU A 22 11.86 10.90 4.58
CA LEU A 22 13.13 11.28 3.94
C LEU A 22 13.65 10.20 2.98
N LEU A 23 13.15 8.97 3.10
CA LEU A 23 13.48 7.83 2.25
C LEU A 23 12.43 7.59 1.15
N MET A 24 11.40 8.44 1.05
CA MET A 24 10.33 8.36 0.06
C MET A 24 10.55 9.41 -1.05
N PRO A 25 11.41 9.16 -2.06
CA PRO A 25 11.69 10.12 -3.12
C PRO A 25 10.46 10.46 -3.98
N ARG A 26 9.45 9.58 -3.99
CA ARG A 26 8.12 9.82 -4.57
C ARG A 26 7.06 9.49 -3.53
N ARG A 27 6.19 10.45 -3.24
CA ARG A 27 5.10 10.28 -2.29
C ARG A 27 3.87 9.73 -3.01
N ILE A 28 3.44 8.53 -2.62
CA ILE A 28 2.19 7.93 -3.10
C ILE A 28 1.03 8.59 -2.36
N THR A 29 0.14 9.26 -3.09
CA THR A 29 -1.00 10.01 -2.54
C THR A 29 -2.36 9.46 -3.00
N ARG A 30 -2.40 8.80 -4.16
CA ARG A 30 -3.60 8.16 -4.73
C ARG A 30 -3.28 6.75 -5.22
N ILE A 31 -4.04 5.79 -4.71
CA ILE A 31 -3.94 4.37 -5.08
C ILE A 31 -5.25 3.95 -5.74
N LEU A 32 -5.17 3.33 -6.92
CA LEU A 32 -6.28 2.64 -7.54
C LEU A 32 -6.18 1.15 -7.19
N LEU A 33 -7.17 0.64 -6.45
CA LEU A 33 -7.29 -0.77 -6.14
C LEU A 33 -8.29 -1.42 -7.10
N VAL A 34 -7.79 -2.33 -7.95
CA VAL A 34 -8.64 -3.14 -8.84
C VAL A 34 -8.84 -4.49 -8.18
N SER A 35 -10.02 -4.72 -7.62
CA SER A 35 -10.35 -5.95 -6.90
C SER A 35 -11.81 -6.34 -7.09
N SER A 36 -12.05 -7.65 -7.29
CA SER A 36 -13.41 -8.16 -7.41
C SER A 36 -14.21 -7.91 -6.13
N LEU A 37 -15.55 -7.98 -6.21
CA LEU A 37 -16.40 -7.92 -5.01
C LEU A 37 -16.08 -9.04 -4.02
N TYR A 38 -15.68 -10.22 -4.53
CA TYR A 38 -15.25 -11.33 -3.69
C TYR A 38 -13.97 -10.99 -2.91
N ASP A 39 -12.95 -10.47 -3.59
CA ASP A 39 -11.72 -10.05 -2.92
C ASP A 39 -11.99 -8.92 -1.91
N SER A 40 -12.88 -7.97 -2.25
CA SER A 40 -13.29 -6.90 -1.34
C SER A 40 -14.00 -7.42 -0.09
N PHE A 41 -14.80 -8.48 -0.22
CA PHE A 41 -15.48 -9.11 0.91
C PHE A 41 -14.49 -9.87 1.79
N THR A 42 -13.55 -10.62 1.19
CA THR A 42 -12.44 -11.25 1.93
C THR A 42 -11.61 -10.21 2.67
N PHE A 43 -11.35 -9.04 2.07
CA PHE A 43 -10.68 -7.91 2.74
C PHE A 43 -11.50 -7.33 3.89
N GLU A 44 -12.83 -7.28 3.81
CA GLU A 44 -13.64 -6.83 4.95
C GLU A 44 -13.58 -7.81 6.12
N GLU A 45 -13.57 -9.12 5.85
CA GLU A 45 -13.46 -10.16 6.91
C GLU A 45 -12.07 -10.22 7.57
N GLU A 46 -10.98 -10.01 6.82
CA GLU A 46 -9.61 -10.02 7.36
C GLU A 46 -9.11 -8.64 7.87
N GLY A 47 -9.94 -7.60 7.72
CA GLY A 47 -9.65 -6.21 8.09
C GLY A 47 -9.47 -5.33 6.87
N ALA A 48 -10.25 -4.24 6.79
CA ALA A 48 -10.30 -3.39 5.60
C ALA A 48 -8.89 -2.89 5.22
N LEU A 49 -8.46 -3.15 3.98
CA LEU A 49 -7.13 -2.77 3.47
C LEU A 49 -6.81 -1.28 3.73
N SER A 50 -7.80 -0.40 3.57
CA SER A 50 -7.66 1.04 3.85
C SER A 50 -7.32 1.33 5.32
N GLU A 51 -7.88 0.57 6.25
CA GLU A 51 -7.61 0.71 7.69
C GLU A 51 -6.21 0.19 8.03
N GLN A 52 -5.78 -0.93 7.42
CA GLN A 52 -4.42 -1.44 7.57
C GLN A 52 -3.38 -0.45 7.04
N ILE A 53 -3.62 0.13 5.85
CA ILE A 53 -2.76 1.19 5.29
C ILE A 53 -2.70 2.38 6.23
N LEU A 54 -3.83 2.81 6.79
CA LEU A 54 -3.87 3.94 7.73
C LEU A 54 -3.10 3.64 9.02
N ALA A 55 -3.30 2.45 9.60
CA ALA A 55 -2.64 2.02 10.84
C ALA A 55 -1.11 1.99 10.68
N GLU A 56 -0.61 1.46 9.57
CA GLU A 56 0.82 1.47 9.25
C GLU A 56 1.35 2.90 9.06
N TYR A 57 0.60 3.79 8.38
CA TYR A 57 1.02 5.18 8.24
C TYR A 57 1.12 5.91 9.58
N LEU A 58 0.19 5.66 10.51
CA LEU A 58 0.24 6.18 11.87
C LEU A 58 1.45 5.61 12.64
N ALA A 59 1.70 4.30 12.54
CA ALA A 59 2.83 3.64 13.18
C ALA A 59 4.19 4.16 12.66
N LEU A 60 4.26 4.53 11.38
CA LEU A 60 5.45 5.06 10.71
C LEU A 60 5.56 6.60 10.81
N ASN A 61 4.65 7.25 11.53
CA ASN A 61 4.62 8.70 11.74
C ASN A 61 4.55 9.49 10.41
N LEU A 62 3.88 8.93 9.39
CA LEU A 62 3.67 9.55 8.09
C LEU A 62 2.38 10.40 8.14
N SER A 63 2.52 11.69 7.84
CA SER A 63 1.46 12.69 8.07
C SER A 63 0.22 12.57 7.17
N THR A 64 0.24 11.75 6.14
CA THR A 64 -0.90 11.68 5.19
C THR A 64 -0.95 10.30 4.56
N ALA A 65 -1.96 9.52 4.93
CA ALA A 65 -2.28 8.26 4.28
C ALA A 65 -2.73 8.51 2.83
N PRO A 66 -2.40 7.61 1.89
CA PRO A 66 -2.87 7.71 0.52
C PRO A 66 -4.39 7.53 0.47
N ARG A 67 -5.03 8.20 -0.49
CA ARG A 67 -6.44 7.96 -0.82
C ARG A 67 -6.52 6.69 -1.66
N VAL A 68 -7.31 5.73 -1.22
CA VAL A 68 -7.58 4.50 -1.95
C VAL A 68 -8.93 4.61 -2.63
N GLU A 69 -8.97 4.42 -3.94
CA GLU A 69 -10.19 4.32 -4.74
C GLU A 69 -10.28 2.90 -5.29
N ARG A 70 -11.44 2.23 -5.14
CA ARG A 70 -11.62 0.85 -5.57
C ARG A 70 -12.53 0.77 -6.78
N VAL A 71 -12.16 -0.10 -7.72
CA VAL A 71 -12.95 -0.50 -8.89
C VAL A 71 -13.01 -2.02 -8.97
N SER A 72 -14.07 -2.54 -9.58
CA SER A 72 -14.33 -3.99 -9.57
C SER A 72 -13.84 -4.72 -10.81
N THR A 73 -13.50 -3.99 -11.87
CA THR A 73 -13.16 -4.57 -13.18
C THR A 73 -12.02 -3.82 -13.86
N GLY A 74 -11.28 -4.52 -14.74
CA GLY A 74 -10.25 -3.92 -15.58
C GLY A 74 -10.76 -2.77 -16.47
N PRO A 75 -11.89 -2.92 -17.18
CA PRO A 75 -12.45 -1.82 -17.99
C PRO A 75 -12.79 -0.56 -17.18
N GLU A 76 -13.38 -0.72 -16.00
CA GLU A 76 -13.65 0.42 -15.10
C GLU A 76 -12.35 1.08 -14.63
N ALA A 77 -11.32 0.28 -14.33
CA ALA A 77 -10.01 0.80 -13.96
C ALA A 77 -9.38 1.62 -15.08
N LEU A 78 -9.42 1.13 -16.32
CA LEU A 78 -8.90 1.86 -17.48
C LEU A 78 -9.65 3.18 -17.72
N GLU A 79 -10.96 3.18 -17.55
CA GLU A 79 -11.76 4.39 -17.68
C GLU A 79 -11.39 5.43 -16.61
N ILE A 80 -11.22 5.01 -15.36
CA ILE A 80 -10.78 5.89 -14.28
C ILE A 80 -9.35 6.41 -14.49
N LEU A 81 -8.42 5.57 -14.98
CA LEU A 81 -7.04 5.97 -15.28
C LEU A 81 -6.97 7.04 -16.37
N ARG A 82 -7.91 7.05 -17.33
CA ARG A 82 -8.00 8.12 -18.34
C ARG A 82 -8.52 9.44 -17.78
N GLN A 83 -9.35 9.40 -16.73
CA GLN A 83 -9.99 10.59 -16.18
C GLN A 83 -9.12 11.32 -15.16
N ARG A 84 -8.27 10.61 -14.41
CA ARG A 84 -7.46 11.20 -13.34
C ARG A 84 -6.17 10.41 -13.09
N PRO A 85 -5.10 11.07 -12.63
CA PRO A 85 -3.84 10.40 -12.32
C PRO A 85 -3.90 9.59 -11.01
N PHE A 86 -3.14 8.50 -11.00
CA PHE A 86 -2.86 7.68 -9.82
C PHE A 86 -1.35 7.47 -9.69
N ASP A 87 -0.86 7.38 -8.45
CA ASP A 87 0.56 7.16 -8.16
C ASP A 87 0.93 5.68 -8.15
N LEU A 88 -0.06 4.82 -7.84
CA LEU A 88 0.08 3.37 -7.76
C LEU A 88 -1.24 2.70 -8.13
N VAL A 89 -1.16 1.63 -8.92
CA VAL A 89 -2.29 0.74 -9.20
C VAL A 89 -1.98 -0.63 -8.58
N ILE A 90 -2.90 -1.15 -7.77
CA ILE A 90 -2.80 -2.48 -7.16
C ILE A 90 -3.92 -3.34 -7.73
N CYS A 91 -3.57 -4.44 -8.39
CA CYS A 91 -4.54 -5.38 -8.94
C CYS A 91 -4.52 -6.68 -8.14
N MET A 92 -5.69 -7.12 -7.67
CA MET A 92 -5.84 -8.46 -7.12
C MET A 92 -5.89 -9.46 -8.28
N LEU A 93 -5.32 -10.65 -8.08
CA LEU A 93 -5.04 -11.66 -9.12
C LEU A 93 -6.28 -12.12 -9.92
N ARG A 94 -7.48 -11.76 -9.47
CA ARG A 94 -8.76 -12.07 -10.11
C ARG A 94 -9.43 -10.79 -10.61
N LEU A 95 -8.97 -10.28 -11.75
CA LEU A 95 -9.56 -9.15 -12.48
C LEU A 95 -10.87 -9.51 -13.22
N GLY A 96 -11.69 -10.41 -12.66
CA GLY A 96 -12.88 -10.93 -13.32
C GLY A 96 -12.54 -11.59 -14.67
N GLU A 97 -12.99 -11.00 -15.77
CA GLU A 97 -12.82 -11.53 -17.15
C GLU A 97 -11.52 -11.08 -17.86
N MET A 98 -10.74 -10.15 -17.29
CA MET A 98 -9.53 -9.62 -17.92
C MET A 98 -8.26 -10.25 -17.31
N ASP A 99 -7.31 -10.70 -18.14
CA ASP A 99 -6.01 -11.18 -17.67
C ASP A 99 -5.14 -10.00 -17.20
N ILE A 100 -4.43 -10.15 -16.08
CA ILE A 100 -3.52 -9.12 -15.53
C ILE A 100 -2.47 -8.65 -16.55
N ARG A 101 -2.07 -9.53 -17.47
CA ARG A 101 -1.11 -9.21 -18.54
C ARG A 101 -1.70 -8.30 -19.61
N ASP A 102 -3.01 -8.37 -19.83
CA ASP A 102 -3.70 -7.51 -20.78
C ASP A 102 -3.93 -6.14 -20.14
N PHE A 103 -4.36 -6.11 -18.88
CA PHE A 103 -4.50 -4.87 -18.12
C PHE A 103 -3.19 -4.08 -18.04
N SER A 104 -2.06 -4.76 -17.77
CA SER A 104 -0.73 -4.11 -17.70
C SER A 104 -0.24 -3.56 -19.04
N ARG A 105 -0.82 -3.95 -20.17
CA ARG A 105 -0.46 -3.43 -21.50
C ARG A 105 -1.27 -2.20 -21.90
N GLU A 106 -2.47 -2.04 -21.35
CA GLU A 106 -3.41 -0.99 -21.72
C GLU A 106 -3.40 0.23 -20.79
N GLY A 107 -3.00 0.05 -19.53
CA GLY A 107 -2.85 1.11 -18.52
C GLY A 107 -1.44 1.66 -18.44
#